data_AF-A0A172YWK4-F1
#
_entry.id   AF-A0A172YWK4-F1
#
_cell.length_a   1.000
_cell.length_b   1.000
_cell.length_c   1.000
_cell.angle_alpha   90.00
_cell.angle_beta   90.00
_cell.angle_gamma   90.00
#
_symmetry.space_group_name_H-M   'P 1'
#
loop_
_entity.id
_entity.type
_entity.pdbx_description
1 polymer ?
#
loop_
_entity_poly.entity_id
_entity_poly.type
_entity_poly.pdbx_seq_one_letter_code
_entity_poly.pdbx_strand_id
1 'polypeptide(L)' 'MNHRNGTKGQRLIELWSALQDRNTTVLRIVTLSTECGIDARRVLADHFQQGHGRA' A
#
# COMPACT_ATOMS: atom_id res chain seq x y z
N MET A 1 8.39 7.09 -24.36
CA MET A 1 8.43 8.14 -23.32
C MET A 1 8.54 7.45 -21.96
N ASN A 2 9.72 7.44 -21.35
CA ASN A 2 9.98 6.73 -20.09
C ASN A 2 9.74 7.72 -18.93
N HIS A 3 8.48 7.87 -18.52
CA HIS A 3 8.14 8.67 -17.35
C HIS A 3 8.57 7.88 -16.13
N ARG A 4 9.83 8.00 -15.74
CA ARG A 4 10.31 7.47 -14.47
C ARG A 4 9.49 8.14 -13.39
N ASN A 5 8.57 7.39 -12.78
CA ASN A 5 7.91 7.83 -11.57
C ASN A 5 9.01 8.31 -10.62
N GLY A 6 8.87 9.53 -10.07
CA GLY A 6 9.75 9.98 -9.00
C GLY A 6 9.72 8.98 -7.83
N THR A 7 10.66 9.06 -6.90
CA THR A 7 10.78 8.14 -5.75
C THR A 7 9.43 7.88 -5.06
N LYS A 8 8.63 8.93 -4.85
CA LYS A 8 7.27 8.82 -4.31
C LYS A 8 6.32 7.98 -5.17
N GLY A 9 6.35 8.16 -6.49
CA GLY A 9 5.51 7.38 -7.41
C GLY A 9 5.92 5.91 -7.48
N GLN A 10 7.22 5.60 -7.37
CA GLN A 10 7.67 4.22 -7.25
C GLN A 10 7.18 3.58 -5.94
N ARG A 11 7.28 4.28 -4.82
CA ARG A 11 6.76 3.79 -3.52
C ARG A 11 5.26 3.56 -3.51
N LEU A 12 4.48 4.40 -4.21
CA LEU A 12 3.04 4.17 -4.38
C LEU A 12 2.73 2.89 -5.15
N ILE A 13 3.51 2.58 -6.20
CA ILE A 13 3.36 1.34 -6.96
C ILE A 13 3.72 0.14 -6.08
N GLU A 14 4.80 0.24 -5.31
CA GLU A 14 5.18 -0.82 -4.36
C GLU A 14 4.12 -1.03 -3.27
N LEU A 15 3.54 0.05 -2.74
CA LEU A 15 2.43 -0.02 -1.79
C LEU A 15 1.22 -0.72 -2.41
N TRP A 16 0.83 -0.34 -3.63
CA TRP A 16 -0.27 -0.96 -4.35
C TRP A 16 -0.03 -2.44 -4.63
N SER A 17 1.19 -2.82 -5.00
CA SER A 17 1.56 -4.23 -5.19
C SER A 17 1.53 -5.00 -3.87
N ALA A 18 2.00 -4.39 -2.78
CA ALA A 18 1.99 -4.99 -1.45
C ALA A 18 0.54 -5.22 -0.97
N LEU A 19 -0.39 -4.32 -1.26
CA LEU A 19 -1.81 -4.45 -0.89
C LEU A 19 -2.56 -5.54 -1.69
N GLN A 20 -2.03 -6.02 -2.80
CA GLN A 20 -2.61 -7.13 -3.55
C GLN A 20 -2.08 -8.50 -3.11
N ASP A 21 -0.92 -8.53 -2.45
CA ASP A 21 -0.33 -9.76 -1.93
C ASP A 21 -0.93 -10.13 -0.58
N ARG A 22 -1.59 -11.29 -0.51
CA ARG A 22 -2.16 -11.82 0.75
C ARG A 22 -1.11 -12.19 1.78
N ASN A 23 0.15 -12.35 1.37
CA ASN A 23 1.27 -12.65 2.26
C ASN A 23 2.04 -11.38 2.70
N THR A 24 1.53 -10.20 2.36
CA THR A 24 2.16 -8.95 2.77
C THR A 24 2.11 -8.77 4.28
N THR A 25 3.11 -8.07 4.82
CA THR A 25 3.18 -7.82 6.27
C THR A 25 2.65 -6.43 6.61
N VAL A 26 1.99 -6.32 7.76
CA VAL A 26 1.50 -5.04 8.31
C VAL A 26 2.64 -4.01 8.36
N LEU A 27 3.83 -4.43 8.82
CA LEU A 27 5.00 -3.56 8.90
C LEU A 27 5.39 -2.99 7.52
N ARG A 28 5.33 -3.81 6.46
CA ARG A 28 5.66 -3.37 5.10
C ARG A 28 4.64 -2.35 4.57
N ILE A 29 3.35 -2.56 4.81
CA ILE A 29 2.30 -1.58 4.45
C ILE A 29 2.53 -0.26 5.20
N VAL A 30 2.84 -0.31 6.50
CA VAL A 30 3.08 0.90 7.32
C VAL A 30 4.27 1.70 6.80
N THR A 31 5.39 1.04 6.53
CA THR A 31 6.60 1.68 6.01
C THR A 31 6.33 2.37 4.68
N LEU A 32 5.76 1.66 3.71
CA LEU A 32 5.47 2.21 2.37
C LEU A 32 4.44 3.34 2.42
N SER A 33 3.43 3.24 3.29
CA SER A 33 2.45 4.31 3.50
C SER A 33 3.11 5.58 4.05
N THR A 34 3.99 5.44 5.04
CA THR A 34 4.70 6.56 5.66
C THR A 34 5.65 7.25 4.67
N GLU A 35 6.39 6.47 3.88
CA GLU A 35 7.26 7.00 2.81
C GLU A 35 6.47 7.77 1.73
N CYS A 36 5.18 7.43 1.55
CA CYS A 36 4.28 8.14 0.64
C CYS A 36 3.55 9.33 1.29
N GLY A 37 3.68 9.52 2.61
CA GLY A 37 2.90 10.51 3.37
C GLY A 37 1.42 10.17 3.47
N ILE A 38 1.07 8.88 3.43
CA ILE A 38 -0.29 8.35 3.54
C ILE A 38 -0.52 7.83 4.95
N ASP A 39 -1.73 8.02 5.48
CA ASP A 39 -2.15 7.44 6.75
C ASP A 39 -2.21 5.90 6.67
N ALA A 40 -1.19 5.26 7.26
CA ALA A 40 -1.08 3.81 7.31
C ALA A 40 -2.25 3.13 8.05
N ARG A 41 -2.83 3.77 9.07
CA ARG A 41 -3.94 3.17 9.83
C ARG A 41 -5.18 3.03 8.95
N ARG A 42 -5.48 4.07 8.16
CA ARG A 42 -6.60 4.04 7.22
C ARG A 42 -6.37 3.02 6.11
N VAL A 43 -5.16 2.92 5.58
CA VAL A 43 -4.80 1.91 4.55
C VAL A 43 -4.97 0.49 5.09
N LEU A 44 -4.50 0.20 6.30
CA LEU A 44 -4.66 -1.11 6.93
C LEU A 44 -6.13 -1.43 7.22
N ALA A 45 -6.88 -0.47 7.76
CA ALA A 45 -8.30 -0.64 8.04
C ALA A 45 -9.06 -1.01 6.75
N ASP A 46 -8.82 -0.27 5.66
CA ASP A 46 -9.47 -0.55 4.37
C ASP A 46 -9.04 -1.91 3.79
N HIS A 47 -7.74 -2.22 3.83
CA HIS A 47 -7.19 -3.48 3.31
C HIS A 47 -7.77 -4.72 4.02
N PHE A 48 -7.84 -4.71 5.36
CA PHE A 48 -8.40 -5.83 6.11
C PHE A 48 -9.93 -5.85 6.14
N GLN A 49 -10.58 -4.69 6.03
CA GLN A 49 -12.05 -4.61 5.89
C GLN A 49 -12.51 -5.20 4.55
N GLN A 50 -11.79 -4.97 3.46
CA GLN A 50 -12.07 -5.59 2.15
C GLN A 50 -11.94 -7.13 2.17
N GLY A 51 -11.16 -7.69 3.11
CA GLY A 51 -11.07 -9.14 3.33
C GLY A 51 -12.32 -9.76 3.99
N HIS A 52 -13.12 -8.96 4.70
CA HIS A 52 -14.33 -9.39 5.42
C HIS A 52 -15.65 -9.04 4.69
N GLY A 53 -15.59 -8.23 3.64
CA GLY A 53 -16.78 -7.62 3.00
C GLY A 53 -17.13 -8.13 1.61
N ARG A 54 -16.61 -9.28 1.16
CA ARG A 54 -17.12 -9.97 -0.03
C ARG A 54 -18.05 -11.12 0.38
N ALA A 55 -19.28 -10.76 0.73
CA ALA A 55 -20.45 -11.64 0.69
C ALA A 55 -21.38 -11.14 -0.42
#